data_AF-A0A9X5LSF2-F1
#
_entry.id   AF-A0A9X5LSF2-F1
#
_cell.length_a   1.000
_cell.length_b   1.000
_cell.length_c   1.000
_cell.angle_alpha   90.00
_cell.angle_beta   90.00
_cell.angle_gamma   90.00
#
_symmetry.space_group_name_H-M   'P 1'
#
loop_
_entity.id
_entity.type
_entity.pdbx_description
1 polymer ?
#
loop_
_entity_poly.entity_id
_entity_poly.type
_entity_poly.pdbx_seq_one_letter_code
_entity_poly.pdbx_strand_id
1 'polypeptide(L)'
;MSGGQNIGTGNANASMSNAEAARLLGEAIGQVQRVIVGQEHMVEQLMVGVLAKGHILLEGVPGVAKTLAVRSFATVLGGDFARVQFTPDLVPSDIIGTRIYSASREQFDIELGPVFVNFVLADEINRAPAKVQSAMLELMAEKQVSIAGRTFPARKPFSVIATQNPVESEGVYPLPEAQRDRFLLKVDVPYPRGNEEFEILRRMSVKAPQPTQVLTTDMIIELQDMASDVFVHNLVAEYIVRLVLATRSPGDFDMPDLEPVIQIGCSPRATLGLVAASRALALIHGRDYVLPTDVQAIAKDVMAHRIMLSFDAVADNIAPAQVIDRILAMVPPPTPVWNKQQRETSHQQHRYDASYDN
;
A
#
# COMPACT_ATOMS: atom_id res chain seq x y z
N MET A 1 -36.03 7.59 -52.84
CA MET A 1 -34.60 7.74 -52.52
C MET A 1 -34.47 8.58 -51.27
N SER A 2 -34.32 7.95 -50.10
CA SER A 2 -33.90 8.60 -48.86
C SER A 2 -33.57 7.50 -47.85
N GLY A 3 -32.45 6.81 -48.07
CA GLY A 3 -31.89 5.87 -47.11
C GLY A 3 -31.12 6.65 -46.05
N GLY A 4 -31.72 6.81 -44.87
CA GLY A 4 -31.02 7.30 -43.69
C GLY A 4 -30.05 6.23 -43.20
N GLN A 5 -28.75 6.47 -43.35
CA GLN A 5 -27.71 5.70 -42.67
C GLN A 5 -27.67 6.14 -41.21
N ASN A 6 -28.13 5.24 -40.34
CA ASN A 6 -27.94 5.34 -38.91
C ASN A 6 -26.48 4.97 -38.62
N ILE A 7 -25.61 5.97 -38.49
CA ILE A 7 -24.22 5.77 -38.09
C ILE A 7 -24.25 5.45 -36.60
N GLY A 8 -24.16 4.16 -36.29
CA GLY A 8 -24.02 3.67 -34.93
C GLY A 8 -22.76 4.28 -34.30
N THR A 9 -22.97 5.09 -33.27
CA THR A 9 -21.95 5.56 -32.34
C THR A 9 -21.39 4.38 -31.55
N GLY A 10 -20.45 3.65 -32.16
CA GLY A 10 -19.60 2.70 -31.46
C GLY A 10 -18.47 3.43 -30.76
N ASN A 11 -18.76 4.03 -29.59
CA ASN A 11 -17.71 4.41 -28.64
C ASN A 11 -17.93 3.55 -27.38
N ALA A 12 -17.60 2.27 -27.51
CA ALA A 12 -17.40 1.40 -26.36
C ALA A 12 -16.01 1.70 -25.81
N ASN A 13 -15.94 2.18 -24.57
CA ASN A 13 -14.71 2.34 -23.80
C ASN A 13 -13.83 1.09 -23.98
N ALA A 14 -12.71 1.24 -24.67
CA ALA A 14 -11.67 0.21 -24.63
C ALA A 14 -11.12 0.20 -23.20
N SER A 15 -11.47 -0.82 -22.42
CA SER A 15 -10.91 -1.03 -21.07
C SER A 15 -9.40 -1.15 -21.16
N MET A 16 -8.67 -0.44 -20.28
CA MET A 16 -7.21 -0.48 -20.25
C MET A 16 -6.71 -1.92 -20.14
N SER A 17 -5.77 -2.33 -21.02
CA SER A 17 -5.17 -3.66 -20.94
C SER A 17 -4.11 -3.73 -19.83
N ASN A 18 -3.83 -4.93 -19.31
CA ASN A 18 -2.81 -5.11 -18.25
C ASN A 18 -1.41 -4.64 -18.69
N ALA A 19 -1.08 -4.78 -19.97
CA ALA A 19 0.19 -4.31 -20.52
C ALA A 19 0.25 -2.77 -20.55
N GLU A 20 -0.85 -2.10 -20.91
CA GLU A 20 -0.94 -0.65 -20.86
C GLU A 20 -0.90 -0.13 -19.42
N ALA A 21 -1.62 -0.78 -18.51
CA ALA A 21 -1.58 -0.47 -17.09
C ALA A 21 -0.17 -0.54 -16.53
N ALA A 22 0.56 -1.63 -16.76
CA ALA A 22 1.93 -1.79 -16.30
C ALA A 22 2.89 -0.75 -16.90
N ARG A 23 2.73 -0.42 -18.19
CA ARG A 23 3.53 0.64 -18.83
C ARG A 23 3.28 1.99 -18.15
N LEU A 24 2.03 2.37 -17.93
CA LEU A 24 1.65 3.63 -17.29
C LEU A 24 2.13 3.69 -15.82
N LEU A 25 1.99 2.59 -15.08
CA LEU A 25 2.48 2.47 -13.71
C LEU A 25 4.00 2.58 -13.65
N GLY A 26 4.72 1.91 -14.56
CA GLY A 26 6.17 2.02 -14.68
C GLY A 26 6.63 3.43 -15.05
N GLU A 27 5.92 4.11 -15.95
CA GLU A 27 6.19 5.52 -16.28
C GLU A 27 5.97 6.43 -15.07
N ALA A 28 4.89 6.24 -14.31
CA ALA A 28 4.61 7.00 -13.10
C ALA A 28 5.67 6.77 -12.01
N ILE A 29 6.01 5.51 -11.70
CA ILE A 29 7.09 5.16 -10.76
C ILE A 29 8.40 5.80 -11.21
N GLY A 30 8.73 5.69 -12.50
CA GLY A 30 9.93 6.29 -13.08
C GLY A 30 9.98 7.82 -12.96
N GLN A 31 8.84 8.52 -13.09
CA GLN A 31 8.81 9.98 -12.85
C GLN A 31 9.12 10.34 -11.41
N VAL A 32 8.64 9.58 -10.43
CA VAL A 32 8.94 9.81 -9.02
C VAL A 32 10.42 9.51 -8.73
N GLN A 33 10.97 8.42 -9.25
CA GLN A 33 12.38 8.03 -9.11
C GLN A 33 13.37 8.97 -9.83
N ARG A 34 12.90 9.84 -10.73
CA ARG A 34 13.74 10.93 -11.26
C ARG A 34 14.02 11.98 -10.18
N VAL A 35 13.03 12.25 -9.33
CA VAL A 35 13.12 13.24 -8.24
C VAL A 35 13.74 12.63 -6.99
N ILE A 36 13.40 11.40 -6.67
CA ILE A 36 13.83 10.69 -5.46
C ILE A 36 14.97 9.73 -5.80
N VAL A 37 16.04 9.75 -5.00
CA VAL A 37 17.25 8.94 -5.21
C VAL A 37 17.39 7.93 -4.07
N GLY A 38 17.67 6.66 -4.39
CA GLY A 38 17.98 5.62 -3.40
C GLY A 38 16.79 5.12 -2.59
N GLN A 39 15.57 5.35 -3.06
CA GLN A 39 14.33 4.96 -2.35
C GLN A 39 13.36 4.24 -3.29
N GLU A 40 13.87 3.37 -4.16
CA GLU A 40 13.10 2.67 -5.17
C GLU A 40 11.98 1.83 -4.53
N HIS A 41 12.32 1.10 -3.47
CA HIS A 41 11.37 0.30 -2.70
C HIS A 41 10.24 1.16 -2.11
N MET A 42 10.56 2.29 -1.50
CA MET A 42 9.53 3.18 -0.93
C MET A 42 8.57 3.70 -2.02
N VAL A 43 9.09 4.10 -3.18
CA VAL A 43 8.26 4.60 -4.29
C VAL A 43 7.33 3.51 -4.82
N GLU A 44 7.83 2.28 -4.97
CA GLU A 44 7.02 1.13 -5.38
C GLU A 44 5.93 0.83 -4.35
N GLN A 45 6.27 0.81 -3.05
CA GLN A 45 5.30 0.57 -1.98
C GLN A 45 4.24 1.67 -1.86
N LEU A 46 4.57 2.93 -2.18
CA LEU A 46 3.56 3.99 -2.32
C LEU A 46 2.55 3.66 -3.43
N MET A 47 3.02 3.20 -4.59
CA MET A 47 2.15 2.78 -5.69
C MET A 47 1.29 1.57 -5.31
N VAL A 48 1.90 0.54 -4.70
CA VAL A 48 1.19 -0.64 -4.18
C VAL A 48 0.09 -0.21 -3.21
N GLY A 49 0.41 0.66 -2.24
CA GLY A 49 -0.54 1.12 -1.25
C GLY A 49 -1.73 1.87 -1.85
N VAL A 50 -1.51 2.72 -2.85
CA VAL A 50 -2.59 3.41 -3.57
C VAL A 50 -3.45 2.43 -4.37
N LEU A 51 -2.83 1.55 -5.16
CA LEU A 51 -3.56 0.57 -5.98
C LEU A 51 -4.38 -0.41 -5.13
N ALA A 52 -3.85 -0.80 -3.96
CA ALA A 52 -4.54 -1.64 -2.99
C ALA A 52 -5.59 -0.88 -2.14
N LYS A 53 -5.90 0.39 -2.47
CA LYS A 53 -6.87 1.25 -1.75
C LYS A 53 -6.54 1.41 -0.25
N GLY A 54 -5.24 1.33 0.09
CA GLY A 54 -4.71 1.32 1.45
C GLY A 54 -4.00 2.62 1.85
N HIS A 55 -3.56 2.63 3.11
CA HIS A 55 -2.79 3.72 3.73
C HIS A 55 -1.38 3.23 4.07
N ILE A 56 -0.41 4.13 4.04
CA ILE A 56 1.01 3.79 4.18
C ILE A 56 1.59 4.52 5.39
N LEU A 57 2.38 3.81 6.20
CA LEU A 57 3.17 4.37 7.29
C LEU A 57 4.66 4.35 6.90
N LEU A 58 5.26 5.52 6.74
CA LEU A 58 6.68 5.70 6.44
C LEU A 58 7.46 5.96 7.72
N GLU A 59 8.23 4.98 8.17
CA GLU A 59 9.09 5.12 9.33
C GLU A 59 10.52 5.43 8.88
N GLY A 60 11.14 6.47 9.44
CA GLY A 60 12.51 6.80 9.09
C GLY A 60 12.97 8.07 9.77
N VAL A 61 14.27 8.26 9.79
CA VAL A 61 14.91 9.46 10.35
C VAL A 61 14.51 10.75 9.62
N PRO A 62 14.67 11.92 10.25
CA PRO A 62 14.46 13.20 9.58
C PRO A 62 15.41 13.40 8.40
N GLY A 63 14.95 14.12 7.37
CA GLY A 63 15.81 14.53 6.24
C GLY A 63 15.90 13.53 5.09
N VAL A 64 15.31 12.33 5.18
CA VAL A 64 15.32 11.32 4.09
C VAL A 64 14.25 11.56 3.02
N ALA A 65 13.98 12.82 2.67
CA ALA A 65 13.10 13.22 1.55
C ALA A 65 11.66 12.64 1.52
N LYS A 66 11.13 12.07 2.61
CA LYS A 66 9.76 11.50 2.69
C LYS A 66 8.70 12.48 2.19
N THR A 67 8.74 13.73 2.68
CA THR A 67 7.81 14.79 2.27
C THR A 67 7.92 15.12 0.77
N LEU A 68 9.13 15.13 0.22
CA LEU A 68 9.36 15.38 -1.21
C LEU A 68 8.84 14.21 -2.06
N ALA A 69 9.05 12.98 -1.61
CA ALA A 69 8.57 11.78 -2.28
C ALA A 69 7.05 11.74 -2.38
N VAL A 70 6.35 11.95 -1.27
CA VAL A 70 4.87 11.93 -1.25
C VAL A 70 4.29 13.07 -2.08
N ARG A 71 4.87 14.28 -2.00
CA ARG A 71 4.45 15.41 -2.84
C ARG A 71 4.64 15.09 -4.33
N SER A 72 5.82 14.57 -4.70
CA SER A 72 6.14 14.24 -6.09
C SER A 72 5.23 13.15 -6.62
N PHE A 73 4.97 12.14 -5.80
CA PHE A 73 4.04 11.06 -6.08
C PHE A 73 2.63 11.60 -6.35
N ALA A 74 2.09 12.46 -5.47
CA ALA A 74 0.77 13.08 -5.67
C ALA A 74 0.69 13.90 -6.97
N THR A 75 1.74 14.65 -7.32
CA THR A 75 1.82 15.38 -8.61
C THR A 75 1.82 14.43 -9.81
N VAL A 76 2.58 13.33 -9.75
CA VAL A 76 2.62 12.32 -10.83
C VAL A 76 1.25 11.66 -11.05
N LEU A 77 0.51 11.46 -9.97
CA LEU A 77 -0.82 10.85 -9.96
C LEU A 77 -1.96 11.82 -10.32
N GLY A 78 -1.69 13.13 -10.35
CA GLY A 78 -2.67 14.14 -10.74
C GLY A 78 -3.79 14.38 -9.72
N GLY A 79 -3.57 14.03 -8.44
CA GLY A 79 -4.56 14.25 -7.38
C GLY A 79 -4.22 15.44 -6.48
N ASP A 80 -5.23 15.95 -5.78
CA ASP A 80 -5.04 17.00 -4.78
C ASP A 80 -4.18 16.49 -3.61
N PHE A 81 -3.30 17.35 -3.11
CA PHE A 81 -2.37 17.04 -2.03
C PHE A 81 -2.51 18.01 -0.87
N ALA A 82 -2.49 17.48 0.35
CA ALA A 82 -2.38 18.27 1.57
C ALA A 82 -1.35 17.66 2.50
N ARG A 83 -0.57 18.53 3.16
CA ARG A 83 0.32 18.15 4.25
C ARG A 83 -0.27 18.64 5.56
N VAL A 84 -0.48 17.71 6.48
CA VAL A 84 -0.88 17.98 7.86
C VAL A 84 0.31 17.63 8.74
N GLN A 85 0.89 18.64 9.37
CA GLN A 85 1.94 18.46 10.36
C GLN A 85 1.28 18.14 11.70
N PHE A 86 1.60 17.00 12.30
CA PHE A 86 1.08 16.63 13.60
C PHE A 86 1.94 17.29 14.68
N THR A 87 1.29 18.00 15.59
CA THR A 87 1.90 18.72 16.70
C THR A 87 1.10 18.49 17.99
N PRO A 88 1.71 18.69 19.18
CA PRO A 88 1.02 18.45 20.46
C PRO A 88 -0.24 19.29 20.70
N ASP A 89 -0.33 20.46 20.06
CA ASP A 89 -1.41 21.43 20.15
C ASP A 89 -2.54 21.22 19.13
N LEU A 90 -2.33 20.34 18.14
CA LEU A 90 -3.31 20.06 17.10
C LEU A 90 -4.59 19.51 17.74
N VAL A 91 -5.77 19.95 17.26
CA VAL A 91 -7.06 19.39 17.68
C VAL A 91 -7.76 18.67 16.52
N PRO A 92 -8.69 17.72 16.78
CA PRO A 92 -9.36 16.97 15.72
C PRO A 92 -10.01 17.86 14.65
N SER A 93 -10.59 19.00 15.04
CA SER A 93 -11.22 19.96 14.13
C SER A 93 -10.26 20.58 13.12
N ASP A 94 -8.96 20.66 13.43
CA ASP A 94 -7.95 21.18 12.49
C ASP A 94 -7.67 20.20 11.35
N ILE A 95 -8.00 18.92 11.55
CA ILE A 95 -7.86 17.86 10.55
C ILE A 95 -9.14 17.70 9.76
N ILE A 96 -10.26 17.51 10.48
CA ILE A 96 -11.53 17.13 9.87
C ILE A 96 -12.38 18.32 9.46
N GLY A 97 -12.12 19.51 10.00
CA GLY A 97 -12.95 20.70 9.79
C GLY A 97 -13.83 21.04 11.00
N THR A 98 -14.45 22.21 10.92
CA THR A 98 -15.24 22.78 12.02
C THR A 98 -16.44 23.56 11.50
N ARG A 99 -17.33 23.93 12.42
CA ARG A 99 -18.46 24.80 12.14
C ARG A 99 -18.10 26.23 12.52
N ILE A 100 -18.07 27.12 11.53
CA ILE A 100 -17.73 28.53 11.70
C ILE A 100 -18.98 29.41 11.61
N TYR A 101 -19.05 30.49 12.38
CA TYR A 101 -20.11 31.48 12.23
C TYR A 101 -19.73 32.51 11.15
N SER A 102 -20.52 32.56 10.07
CA SER A 102 -20.34 33.53 8.99
C SER A 102 -21.16 34.78 9.28
N ALA A 103 -20.53 35.82 9.85
CA ALA A 103 -21.21 37.09 10.16
C ALA A 103 -21.88 37.74 8.94
N SER A 104 -21.30 37.61 7.75
CA SER A 104 -21.88 38.13 6.50
C SER A 104 -23.19 37.46 6.08
N ARG A 105 -23.43 36.23 6.55
CA ARG A 105 -24.62 35.42 6.23
C ARG A 105 -25.50 35.19 7.45
N GLU A 106 -25.10 35.71 8.61
CA GLU A 106 -25.71 35.46 9.93
C GLU A 106 -26.02 33.97 10.22
N GLN A 107 -25.24 33.06 9.65
CA GLN A 107 -25.45 31.62 9.74
C GLN A 107 -24.17 30.88 10.06
N PHE A 108 -24.30 29.68 10.63
CA PHE A 108 -23.16 28.78 10.79
C PHE A 108 -22.90 28.00 9.49
N ASP A 109 -21.70 28.13 8.94
CA ASP A 109 -21.21 27.37 7.79
C ASP A 109 -20.23 26.26 8.23
N ILE A 110 -19.95 25.31 7.34
CA ILE A 110 -18.97 24.25 7.59
C ILE A 110 -17.72 24.55 6.80
N GLU A 111 -16.60 24.64 7.52
CA GLU A 111 -15.27 24.73 6.93
C GLU A 111 -14.62 23.34 6.99
N LEU A 112 -14.41 22.74 5.82
CA LEU A 112 -13.78 21.43 5.70
C LEU A 112 -12.29 21.53 6.00
N GLY A 113 -11.76 20.56 6.72
CA GLY A 113 -10.34 20.49 7.04
C GLY A 113 -9.46 20.12 5.82
N PRO A 114 -8.13 20.14 5.99
CA PRO A 114 -7.17 19.90 4.91
C PRO A 114 -7.20 18.48 4.34
N VAL A 115 -7.86 17.53 5.03
CA VAL A 115 -7.88 16.11 4.61
C VAL A 115 -8.82 15.80 3.45
N PHE A 116 -9.65 16.74 3.00
CA PHE A 116 -10.56 16.55 1.85
C PHE A 116 -9.86 16.70 0.49
N VAL A 117 -8.76 15.98 0.34
CA VAL A 117 -7.92 15.87 -0.87
C VAL A 117 -7.72 14.40 -1.23
N ASN A 118 -7.03 14.10 -2.33
CA ASN A 118 -6.76 12.72 -2.73
C ASN A 118 -5.62 12.09 -1.90
N PHE A 119 -4.55 12.85 -1.67
CA PHE A 119 -3.37 12.38 -0.98
C PHE A 119 -3.05 13.26 0.23
N VAL A 120 -3.13 12.67 1.42
CA VAL A 120 -2.81 13.35 2.68
C VAL A 120 -1.46 12.86 3.17
N LEU A 121 -0.51 13.77 3.36
CA LEU A 121 0.70 13.52 4.14
C LEU A 121 0.44 13.88 5.60
N ALA A 122 0.34 12.88 6.47
CA ALA A 122 0.25 13.05 7.92
C ALA A 122 1.65 12.97 8.53
N ASP A 123 2.33 14.11 8.59
CA ASP A 123 3.74 14.18 8.98
C ASP A 123 3.88 14.10 10.51
N GLU A 124 4.75 13.22 10.99
CA GLU A 124 5.05 13.01 12.41
C GLU A 124 3.80 12.67 13.25
N ILE A 125 3.01 11.71 12.76
CA ILE A 125 1.70 11.33 13.37
C ILE A 125 1.81 10.99 14.87
N ASN A 126 2.99 10.54 15.31
CA ASN A 126 3.32 10.25 16.70
C ASN A 126 3.52 11.50 17.58
N ARG A 127 3.46 12.73 17.07
CA ARG A 127 3.59 13.96 17.89
C ARG A 127 2.26 14.55 18.35
N ALA A 128 1.13 14.12 17.78
CA ALA A 128 -0.18 14.59 18.22
C ALA A 128 -0.81 13.69 19.29
N PRO A 129 -1.70 14.23 20.15
CA PRO A 129 -2.44 13.45 21.13
C PRO A 129 -3.29 12.33 20.50
N ALA A 130 -3.54 11.28 21.27
CA ALA A 130 -4.30 10.10 20.82
C ALA A 130 -5.70 10.42 20.24
N LYS A 131 -6.35 11.49 20.69
CA LYS A 131 -7.65 11.93 20.15
C LYS A 131 -7.55 12.42 18.70
N VAL A 132 -6.45 13.10 18.37
CA VAL A 132 -6.16 13.62 17.03
C VAL A 132 -5.81 12.48 16.09
N GLN A 133 -4.94 11.58 16.55
CA GLN A 133 -4.62 10.34 15.83
C GLN A 133 -5.88 9.53 15.53
N SER A 134 -6.77 9.36 16.52
CA SER A 134 -8.03 8.64 16.35
C SER A 134 -8.93 9.26 15.27
N ALA A 135 -9.04 10.60 15.21
CA ALA A 135 -9.84 11.28 14.19
C ALA A 135 -9.31 11.01 12.76
N MET A 136 -7.99 11.03 12.57
CA MET A 136 -7.39 10.67 11.28
C MET A 136 -7.63 9.20 10.93
N LEU A 137 -7.50 8.29 11.91
CA LEU A 137 -7.69 6.86 11.70
C LEU A 137 -9.16 6.46 11.46
N GLU A 138 -10.10 7.21 12.02
CA GLU A 138 -11.53 7.10 11.72
C GLU A 138 -11.78 7.49 10.27
N LEU A 139 -11.24 8.63 9.81
CA LEU A 139 -11.31 9.03 8.40
C LEU A 139 -10.69 7.97 7.47
N MET A 140 -9.58 7.34 7.85
CA MET A 140 -8.97 6.24 7.08
C MET A 140 -9.90 5.03 6.96
N ALA A 141 -10.58 4.65 8.05
CA ALA A 141 -11.47 3.49 8.08
C ALA A 141 -12.79 3.75 7.34
N GLU A 142 -13.43 4.88 7.63
CA GLU A 142 -14.78 5.20 7.16
C GLU A 142 -14.79 5.90 5.80
N LYS A 143 -13.66 6.52 5.40
CA LYS A 143 -13.52 7.33 4.17
C LYS A 143 -14.56 8.44 4.06
N GLN A 144 -15.06 8.92 5.21
CA GLN A 144 -16.01 10.02 5.35
C GLN A 144 -15.91 10.60 6.77
N VAL A 145 -16.39 11.82 6.94
CA VAL A 145 -16.47 12.51 8.24
C VAL A 145 -17.85 13.11 8.40
N SER A 146 -18.40 13.08 9.63
CA SER A 146 -19.63 13.80 9.96
C SER A 146 -19.35 15.03 10.81
N ILE A 147 -19.74 16.21 10.31
CA ILE A 147 -19.58 17.51 10.99
C ILE A 147 -20.95 18.13 11.18
N ALA A 148 -21.34 18.39 12.43
CA ALA A 148 -22.63 19.00 12.78
C ALA A 148 -23.85 18.31 12.14
N GLY A 149 -23.84 16.98 12.05
CA GLY A 149 -24.94 16.18 11.48
C GLY A 149 -24.93 16.06 9.95
N ARG A 150 -23.94 16.63 9.24
CA ARG A 150 -23.75 16.44 7.80
C ARG A 150 -22.52 15.59 7.53
N THR A 151 -22.67 14.57 6.69
CA THR A 151 -21.59 13.65 6.30
C THR A 151 -20.94 14.10 4.99
N PHE A 152 -19.60 14.12 4.98
CA PHE A 152 -18.78 14.51 3.84
C PHE A 152 -17.87 13.34 3.46
N PRO A 153 -17.98 12.80 2.24
CA PRO A 153 -17.10 11.72 1.79
C PRO A 153 -15.69 12.25 1.50
N ALA A 154 -14.69 11.40 1.69
CA ALA A 154 -13.34 11.66 1.20
C ALA A 154 -13.30 11.65 -0.33
N ARG A 155 -12.36 12.38 -0.93
CA ARG A 155 -12.17 12.40 -2.38
C ARG A 155 -11.65 11.06 -2.87
N LYS A 156 -12.01 10.64 -4.08
CA LYS A 156 -11.53 9.38 -4.68
C LYS A 156 -10.50 9.67 -5.78
N PRO A 157 -9.38 8.93 -5.84
CA PRO A 157 -8.87 8.01 -4.81
C PRO A 157 -8.49 8.75 -3.53
N PHE A 158 -8.58 8.08 -2.37
CA PHE A 158 -8.15 8.61 -1.07
C PHE A 158 -7.03 7.74 -0.51
N SER A 159 -5.89 8.35 -0.18
CA SER A 159 -4.83 7.67 0.58
C SER A 159 -4.19 8.62 1.60
N VAL A 160 -3.81 8.04 2.72
CA VAL A 160 -3.10 8.72 3.80
C VAL A 160 -1.73 8.09 3.86
N ILE A 161 -0.71 8.92 3.71
CA ILE A 161 0.68 8.56 3.91
C ILE A 161 1.12 9.23 5.20
N ALA A 162 1.24 8.45 6.28
CA ALA A 162 1.70 8.95 7.56
C ALA A 162 3.21 8.78 7.67
N THR A 163 3.89 9.68 8.37
CA THR A 163 5.32 9.51 8.70
C THR A 163 5.50 9.40 10.21
N GLN A 164 6.51 8.62 10.61
CA GLN A 164 6.98 8.56 11.99
C GLN A 164 8.50 8.69 12.02
N ASN A 165 8.98 9.36 13.06
CA ASN A 165 10.39 9.41 13.40
C ASN A 165 10.64 8.52 14.63
N PRO A 166 11.44 7.43 14.50
CA PRO A 166 11.67 6.50 15.60
C PRO A 166 12.60 7.05 16.70
N VAL A 167 13.35 8.12 16.43
CA VAL A 167 14.41 8.62 17.35
C VAL A 167 13.91 9.71 18.29
N GLU A 168 12.70 10.25 18.06
CA GLU A 168 12.19 11.37 18.86
C GLU A 168 11.70 10.89 20.22
N SER A 169 12.23 11.48 21.30
CA SER A 169 11.98 11.06 22.68
C SER A 169 11.07 12.02 23.46
N GLU A 170 10.86 13.24 22.95
CA GLU A 170 10.11 14.29 23.65
C GLU A 170 8.76 14.55 22.96
N GLY A 171 7.68 14.57 23.74
CA GLY A 171 6.34 14.88 23.22
C GLY A 171 5.78 13.84 22.25
N VAL A 172 6.21 12.57 22.36
CA VAL A 172 5.81 11.49 21.46
C VAL A 172 4.72 10.61 22.08
N TYR A 173 3.65 10.41 21.33
CA TYR A 173 2.53 9.52 21.57
C TYR A 173 2.60 8.37 20.56
N PRO A 174 3.18 7.21 20.93
CA PRO A 174 3.30 6.08 20.02
C PRO A 174 1.91 5.62 19.57
N LEU A 175 1.77 5.27 18.29
CA LEU A 175 0.52 4.70 17.80
C LEU A 175 0.30 3.34 18.48
N PRO A 176 -0.81 3.14 19.21
CA PRO A 176 -1.22 1.83 19.68
C PRO A 176 -1.28 0.82 18.53
N GLU A 177 -1.07 -0.45 18.82
CA GLU A 177 -1.03 -1.49 17.79
C GLU A 177 -2.32 -1.59 16.99
N ALA A 178 -3.47 -1.50 17.66
CA ALA A 178 -4.77 -1.46 17.01
C ALA A 178 -4.89 -0.31 16.00
N GLN A 179 -4.16 0.78 16.20
CA GLN A 179 -4.09 1.91 15.27
C GLN A 179 -3.12 1.64 14.13
N ARG A 180 -1.93 1.08 14.42
CA ARG A 180 -0.95 0.67 13.41
C ARG A 180 -1.51 -0.37 12.43
N ASP A 181 -2.33 -1.30 12.90
CA ASP A 181 -2.96 -2.35 12.07
C ASP A 181 -3.88 -1.80 10.95
N ARG A 182 -4.31 -0.53 11.06
CA ARG A 182 -5.10 0.17 10.03
C ARG A 182 -4.27 0.59 8.80
N PHE A 183 -2.95 0.67 8.93
CA PHE A 183 -2.06 0.93 7.79
C PHE A 183 -1.84 -0.37 7.02
N LEU A 184 -2.01 -0.35 5.70
CA LEU A 184 -1.77 -1.51 4.86
C LEU A 184 -0.30 -1.90 4.91
N LEU A 185 0.57 -0.91 4.71
CA LEU A 185 2.03 -1.04 4.65
C LEU A 185 2.69 -0.18 5.71
N LYS A 186 3.71 -0.71 6.37
CA LYS A 186 4.74 0.06 7.06
C LYS A 186 6.05 -0.11 6.28
N VAL A 187 6.63 0.99 5.81
CA VAL A 187 7.86 0.99 5.03
C VAL A 187 8.96 1.72 5.82
N ASP A 188 10.07 1.03 6.03
CA ASP A 188 11.26 1.62 6.66
C ASP A 188 12.10 2.37 5.62
N VAL A 189 12.44 3.62 5.91
CA VAL A 189 13.21 4.51 5.02
C VAL A 189 14.56 4.81 5.69
N PRO A 190 15.63 4.06 5.32
CA PRO A 190 16.96 4.26 5.89
C PRO A 190 17.62 5.53 5.34
N TYR A 191 18.76 5.91 5.93
CA TYR A 191 19.64 6.88 5.29
C TYR A 191 20.13 6.37 3.92
N PRO A 192 20.27 7.26 2.94
CA PRO A 192 20.86 6.92 1.64
C PRO A 192 22.30 6.41 1.81
N ARG A 193 22.69 5.50 0.92
CA ARG A 193 24.05 4.99 0.80
C ARG A 193 24.97 6.06 0.19
N GLY A 194 26.28 5.91 0.33
CA GLY A 194 27.24 6.93 -0.15
C GLY A 194 27.15 7.26 -1.64
N ASN A 195 26.82 6.28 -2.49
CA ASN A 195 26.57 6.49 -3.92
C ASN A 195 25.25 7.23 -4.19
N GLU A 196 24.21 6.94 -3.40
CA GLU A 196 22.91 7.62 -3.47
C GLU A 196 23.06 9.07 -2.99
N GLU A 197 23.81 9.30 -1.91
CA GLU A 197 24.13 10.64 -1.38
C GLU A 197 24.85 11.51 -2.41
N PHE A 198 25.82 10.93 -3.13
CA PHE A 198 26.52 11.62 -4.21
C PHE A 198 25.58 11.98 -5.36
N GLU A 199 24.64 11.10 -5.71
CA GLU A 199 23.66 11.38 -6.75
C GLU A 199 22.60 12.41 -6.29
N ILE A 200 22.21 12.41 -5.02
CA ILE A 200 21.39 13.47 -4.40
C ILE A 200 22.08 14.81 -4.55
N LEU A 201 23.36 14.91 -4.17
CA LEU A 201 24.17 16.12 -4.35
C LEU A 201 24.13 16.56 -5.82
N ARG A 202 24.43 15.66 -6.75
CA ARG A 202 24.48 15.97 -8.18
C ARG A 202 23.14 16.49 -8.74
N ARG A 203 22.01 15.86 -8.37
CA ARG A 203 20.68 16.22 -8.89
C ARG A 203 20.10 17.46 -8.22
N MET A 204 20.34 17.64 -6.93
CA MET A 204 19.67 18.67 -6.12
C MET A 204 20.46 19.97 -6.02
N SER A 205 21.78 19.97 -6.25
CA SER A 205 22.63 21.16 -6.07
C SER A 205 22.47 22.27 -7.11
N VAL A 206 21.87 22.02 -8.28
CA VAL A 206 21.73 23.02 -9.34
C VAL A 206 20.27 23.38 -9.58
N LYS A 207 19.56 22.54 -10.34
CA LYS A 207 18.14 22.69 -10.62
C LYS A 207 17.48 21.35 -10.31
N ALA A 208 16.82 21.29 -9.16
CA ALA A 208 16.11 20.10 -8.74
C ALA A 208 15.08 19.68 -9.80
N PRO A 209 15.07 18.41 -10.22
CA PRO A 209 14.08 17.89 -11.15
C PRO A 209 12.67 18.08 -10.57
N GLN A 210 11.72 18.42 -11.43
CA GLN A 210 10.32 18.57 -11.05
C GLN A 210 9.52 17.37 -11.58
N PRO A 211 8.63 16.80 -10.76
CA PRO A 211 7.74 15.73 -11.18
C PRO A 211 6.79 16.24 -12.26
N THR A 212 6.45 15.37 -13.21
CA THR A 212 5.42 15.65 -14.23
C THR A 212 4.28 14.67 -14.07
N GLN A 213 3.05 15.17 -14.23
CA GLN A 213 1.86 14.34 -14.14
C GLN A 213 1.86 13.29 -15.26
N VAL A 214 1.59 12.02 -14.90
CA VAL A 214 1.49 10.88 -15.81
C VAL A 214 0.07 10.31 -15.80
N LEU A 215 -0.57 10.29 -14.63
CA LEU A 215 -1.90 9.71 -14.42
C LEU A 215 -2.91 10.78 -14.05
N THR A 216 -4.19 10.42 -14.13
CA THR A 216 -5.31 11.20 -13.56
C THR A 216 -5.97 10.40 -12.44
N THR A 217 -6.76 11.08 -11.60
CA THR A 217 -7.52 10.43 -10.53
C THR A 217 -8.46 9.34 -11.05
N ASP A 218 -9.09 9.54 -12.22
CA ASP A 218 -10.00 8.57 -12.82
C ASP A 218 -9.24 7.34 -13.32
N MET A 219 -8.06 7.52 -13.94
CA MET A 219 -7.20 6.40 -14.33
C MET A 219 -6.73 5.59 -13.12
N ILE A 220 -6.46 6.25 -11.98
CA ILE A 220 -6.07 5.54 -10.76
C ILE A 220 -7.22 4.68 -10.23
N ILE A 221 -8.46 5.16 -10.30
CA ILE A 221 -9.63 4.38 -9.91
C ILE A 221 -9.77 3.15 -10.81
N GLU A 222 -9.62 3.30 -12.13
CA GLU A 222 -9.60 2.17 -13.07
C GLU A 222 -8.49 1.17 -12.74
N LEU A 223 -7.26 1.65 -12.50
CA LEU A 223 -6.11 0.82 -12.11
C LEU A 223 -6.32 0.11 -10.76
N GLN A 224 -6.99 0.75 -9.80
CA GLN A 224 -7.35 0.15 -8.52
C GLN A 224 -8.37 -0.98 -8.68
N ASP A 225 -9.29 -0.86 -9.64
CA ASP A 225 -10.26 -1.91 -9.95
C ASP A 225 -9.59 -3.06 -10.71
N MET A 226 -8.73 -2.77 -11.70
CA MET A 226 -7.89 -3.77 -12.36
C MET A 226 -7.02 -4.54 -11.37
N ALA A 227 -6.39 -3.86 -10.41
CA ALA A 227 -5.61 -4.50 -9.37
C ALA A 227 -6.48 -5.42 -8.51
N SER A 228 -7.71 -5.03 -8.20
CA SER A 228 -8.64 -5.86 -7.40
C SER A 228 -9.02 -7.16 -8.11
N ASP A 229 -9.05 -7.14 -9.45
CA ASP A 229 -9.43 -8.26 -10.31
C ASP A 229 -8.28 -9.21 -10.66
N VAL A 230 -7.02 -8.88 -10.30
CA VAL A 230 -5.87 -9.77 -10.49
C VAL A 230 -6.12 -11.12 -9.82
N PHE A 231 -5.93 -12.20 -10.58
CA PHE A 231 -6.23 -13.55 -10.16
C PHE A 231 -5.30 -14.02 -9.04
N VAL A 232 -5.88 -14.70 -8.04
CA VAL A 232 -5.12 -15.32 -6.94
C VAL A 232 -5.49 -16.79 -6.92
N HIS A 233 -4.53 -17.64 -7.27
CA HIS A 233 -4.73 -19.08 -7.22
C HIS A 233 -4.91 -19.57 -5.77
N ASN A 234 -5.75 -20.59 -5.54
CA ASN A 234 -6.04 -21.11 -4.20
C ASN A 234 -4.77 -21.48 -3.42
N LEU A 235 -3.78 -22.11 -4.07
CA LEU A 235 -2.49 -22.43 -3.44
C LEU A 235 -1.73 -21.19 -2.92
N VAL A 236 -1.84 -20.04 -3.59
CA VAL A 236 -1.23 -18.79 -3.14
C VAL A 236 -2.03 -18.21 -1.97
N ALA A 237 -3.37 -18.29 -2.03
CA ALA A 237 -4.23 -17.87 -0.92
C ALA A 237 -3.98 -18.72 0.34
N GLU A 238 -3.85 -20.04 0.20
CA GLU A 238 -3.48 -20.96 1.29
C GLU A 238 -2.10 -20.63 1.86
N TYR A 239 -1.12 -20.31 1.00
CA TYR A 239 0.20 -19.87 1.45
C TYR A 239 0.14 -18.58 2.27
N ILE A 240 -0.64 -17.59 1.84
CA ILE A 240 -0.88 -16.35 2.60
C ILE A 240 -1.49 -16.66 3.98
N VAL A 241 -2.47 -17.55 4.04
CA VAL A 241 -3.09 -17.97 5.31
C VAL A 241 -2.07 -18.66 6.22
N ARG A 242 -1.25 -19.56 5.66
CA ARG A 242 -0.18 -20.25 6.40
C ARG A 242 0.84 -19.28 6.99
N LEU A 243 1.26 -18.25 6.25
CA LEU A 243 2.16 -17.22 6.77
C LEU A 243 1.55 -16.49 7.98
N VAL A 244 0.26 -16.11 7.90
CA VAL A 244 -0.42 -15.45 9.01
C VAL A 244 -0.61 -16.38 10.21
N LEU A 245 -0.97 -17.65 9.98
CA LEU A 245 -1.10 -18.64 11.06
C LEU A 245 0.24 -18.92 11.74
N ALA A 246 1.35 -18.94 10.99
CA ALA A 246 2.69 -19.10 11.55
C ALA A 246 3.07 -17.98 12.55
N THR A 247 2.46 -16.80 12.46
CA THR A 247 2.64 -15.75 13.49
C THR A 247 1.85 -16.00 14.77
N ARG A 248 0.82 -16.85 14.74
CA ARG A 248 -0.08 -17.11 15.89
C ARG A 248 0.24 -18.43 16.58
N SER A 249 0.67 -19.41 15.80
CA SER A 249 0.96 -20.77 16.25
C SER A 249 2.25 -21.26 15.59
N PRO A 250 3.41 -20.62 15.87
CA PRO A 250 4.66 -20.93 15.17
C PRO A 250 5.16 -22.37 15.43
N GLY A 251 4.78 -22.99 16.55
CA GLY A 251 5.06 -24.41 16.83
C GLY A 251 4.49 -25.37 15.78
N ASP A 252 3.31 -25.07 15.20
CA ASP A 252 2.70 -25.88 14.13
C ASP A 252 3.47 -25.80 12.80
N PHE A 253 4.43 -24.87 12.70
CA PHE A 253 5.26 -24.61 11.52
C PHE A 253 6.75 -24.87 11.80
N ASP A 254 7.06 -25.76 12.73
CA ASP A 254 8.43 -26.15 13.12
C ASP A 254 9.29 -24.97 13.63
N MET A 255 8.66 -23.98 14.29
CA MET A 255 9.33 -22.82 14.90
C MET A 255 8.94 -22.64 16.39
N PRO A 256 9.10 -23.65 17.26
CA PRO A 256 8.71 -23.54 18.67
C PRO A 256 9.50 -22.46 19.43
N ASP A 257 10.68 -22.09 18.93
CA ASP A 257 11.50 -20.99 19.46
C ASP A 257 10.83 -19.61 19.33
N LEU A 258 9.87 -19.44 18.41
CA LEU A 258 9.14 -18.19 18.24
C LEU A 258 7.91 -18.06 19.14
N GLU A 259 7.45 -19.12 19.81
CA GLU A 259 6.32 -19.06 20.74
C GLU A 259 6.54 -18.08 21.91
N PRO A 260 7.70 -18.07 22.61
CA PRO A 260 7.96 -17.07 23.64
C PRO A 260 8.31 -15.69 23.08
N VAL A 261 8.59 -15.59 21.78
CA VAL A 261 8.97 -14.34 21.10
C VAL A 261 7.76 -13.54 20.65
N ILE A 262 6.74 -14.20 20.10
CA ILE A 262 5.54 -13.53 19.58
C ILE A 262 4.44 -13.55 20.64
N GLN A 263 4.16 -12.38 21.22
CA GLN A 263 3.08 -12.23 22.19
C GLN A 263 1.70 -12.18 21.52
N ILE A 264 1.60 -11.49 20.38
CA ILE A 264 0.37 -11.40 19.58
C ILE A 264 0.73 -11.49 18.09
N GLY A 265 0.16 -12.47 17.40
CA GLY A 265 0.33 -12.66 15.96
C GLY A 265 -0.52 -11.71 15.11
N CYS A 266 -0.32 -11.75 13.79
CA CYS A 266 -1.03 -10.91 12.84
C CYS A 266 -2.56 -11.09 12.88
N SER A 267 -3.32 -10.01 12.71
CA SER A 267 -4.79 -10.05 12.58
C SER A 267 -5.23 -10.52 11.17
N PRO A 268 -6.53 -10.83 10.95
CA PRO A 268 -7.03 -11.12 9.59
C PRO A 268 -6.85 -9.97 8.58
N ARG A 269 -6.58 -8.74 9.05
CA ARG A 269 -6.21 -7.62 8.17
C ARG A 269 -4.88 -7.88 7.47
N ALA A 270 -3.96 -8.62 8.08
CA ALA A 270 -2.74 -9.07 7.41
C ALA A 270 -3.08 -9.97 6.21
N THR A 271 -3.97 -10.95 6.37
CA THR A 271 -4.39 -11.84 5.27
C THR A 271 -4.97 -11.06 4.09
N LEU A 272 -5.90 -10.15 4.36
CA LEU A 272 -6.51 -9.30 3.32
C LEU A 272 -5.49 -8.32 2.71
N GLY A 273 -4.61 -7.77 3.55
CA GLY A 273 -3.56 -6.85 3.13
C GLY A 273 -2.53 -7.51 2.23
N LEU A 274 -2.10 -8.74 2.56
CA LEU A 274 -1.18 -9.52 1.74
C LEU A 274 -1.76 -9.76 0.35
N VAL A 275 -3.04 -10.16 0.26
CA VAL A 275 -3.72 -10.36 -1.02
C VAL A 275 -3.80 -9.06 -1.82
N ALA A 276 -4.29 -7.98 -1.22
CA ALA A 276 -4.49 -6.71 -1.91
C ALA A 276 -3.16 -6.10 -2.40
N ALA A 277 -2.11 -6.13 -1.56
CA ALA A 277 -0.78 -5.64 -1.91
C ALA A 277 -0.12 -6.51 -2.99
N SER A 278 -0.24 -7.85 -2.89
CA SER A 278 0.34 -8.76 -3.89
C SER A 278 -0.31 -8.61 -5.26
N ARG A 279 -1.63 -8.38 -5.29
CA ARG A 279 -2.37 -8.09 -6.52
C ARG A 279 -1.90 -6.79 -7.18
N ALA A 280 -1.77 -5.72 -6.39
CA ALA A 280 -1.24 -4.46 -6.88
C ALA A 280 0.19 -4.62 -7.44
N LEU A 281 1.06 -5.35 -6.74
CA LEU A 281 2.43 -5.63 -7.20
C LEU A 281 2.45 -6.45 -8.49
N ALA A 282 1.60 -7.47 -8.61
CA ALA A 282 1.46 -8.25 -9.84
C ALA A 282 1.05 -7.37 -11.03
N LEU A 283 0.09 -6.45 -10.84
CA LEU A 283 -0.32 -5.50 -11.88
C LEU A 283 0.81 -4.53 -12.27
N ILE A 284 1.57 -4.00 -11.30
CA ILE A 284 2.76 -3.17 -11.57
C ILE A 284 3.75 -3.93 -12.46
N HIS A 285 3.91 -5.23 -12.22
CA HIS A 285 4.75 -6.13 -13.02
C HIS A 285 4.08 -6.63 -14.32
N GLY A 286 2.90 -6.12 -14.69
CA GLY A 286 2.20 -6.49 -15.93
C GLY A 286 1.61 -7.89 -15.95
N ARG A 287 1.37 -8.48 -14.78
CA ARG A 287 0.74 -9.79 -14.63
C ARG A 287 -0.69 -9.66 -14.17
N ASP A 288 -1.51 -10.57 -14.65
CA ASP A 288 -2.93 -10.74 -14.29
C ASP A 288 -3.13 -11.83 -13.23
N TYR A 289 -2.06 -12.37 -12.67
CA TYR A 289 -2.07 -13.32 -11.57
C TYR A 289 -0.96 -13.06 -10.55
N VAL A 290 -1.23 -13.40 -9.29
CA VAL A 290 -0.27 -13.31 -8.18
C VAL A 290 0.64 -14.53 -8.15
N LEU A 291 1.95 -14.29 -7.96
CA LEU A 291 2.96 -15.31 -7.69
C LEU A 291 3.30 -15.35 -6.19
N PRO A 292 3.78 -16.50 -5.65
CA PRO A 292 4.28 -16.57 -4.27
C PRO A 292 5.39 -15.56 -3.96
N THR A 293 6.21 -15.21 -4.96
CA THR A 293 7.28 -14.22 -4.83
C THR A 293 6.73 -12.81 -4.60
N ASP A 294 5.53 -12.49 -5.11
CA ASP A 294 4.89 -11.20 -4.83
C ASP A 294 4.51 -11.12 -3.36
N VAL A 295 3.91 -12.19 -2.85
CA VAL A 295 3.54 -12.31 -1.42
C VAL A 295 4.77 -12.15 -0.55
N GLN A 296 5.87 -12.82 -0.89
CA GLN A 296 7.13 -12.71 -0.14
C GLN A 296 7.70 -11.29 -0.17
N ALA A 297 7.64 -10.60 -1.31
CA ALA A 297 8.15 -9.24 -1.46
C ALA A 297 7.40 -8.22 -0.59
N ILE A 298 6.08 -8.39 -0.40
CA ILE A 298 5.25 -7.48 0.40
C ILE A 298 5.05 -7.94 1.86
N ALA A 299 5.44 -9.16 2.20
CA ALA A 299 5.09 -9.77 3.48
C ALA A 299 5.66 -9.01 4.67
N LYS A 300 6.89 -8.52 4.57
CA LYS A 300 7.53 -7.74 5.63
C LYS A 300 6.78 -6.42 5.90
N ASP A 301 6.50 -5.66 4.84
CA ASP A 301 5.83 -4.35 4.93
C ASP A 301 4.38 -4.46 5.40
N VAL A 302 3.74 -5.61 5.16
CA VAL A 302 2.39 -5.89 5.63
C VAL A 302 2.39 -6.49 7.04
N MET A 303 3.28 -7.41 7.38
CA MET A 303 3.14 -8.21 8.60
C MET A 303 3.92 -7.66 9.79
N ALA A 304 5.08 -7.03 9.58
CA ALA A 304 6.00 -6.70 10.67
C ALA A 304 5.40 -5.70 11.68
N HIS A 305 4.57 -4.76 11.24
CA HIS A 305 3.90 -3.81 12.14
C HIS A 305 2.62 -4.34 12.78
N ARG A 306 2.24 -5.60 12.50
CA ARG A 306 1.02 -6.25 12.97
C ARG A 306 1.28 -7.36 14.00
N ILE A 307 2.53 -7.60 14.37
CA ILE A 307 2.89 -8.52 15.45
C ILE A 307 3.36 -7.75 16.67
N MET A 308 3.00 -8.25 17.86
CA MET A 308 3.53 -7.80 19.14
C MET A 308 4.56 -8.81 19.60
N LEU A 309 5.77 -8.34 19.90
CA LEU A 309 6.81 -9.16 20.50
C LEU A 309 6.70 -9.14 22.02
N SER A 310 7.16 -10.21 22.67
CA SER A 310 7.23 -10.27 24.13
C SER A 310 8.25 -9.26 24.68
N PHE A 311 8.10 -8.91 25.95
CA PHE A 311 9.02 -7.99 26.63
C PHE A 311 10.48 -8.48 26.55
N ASP A 312 10.71 -9.77 26.75
CA ASP A 312 12.05 -10.38 26.70
C ASP A 312 12.64 -10.27 25.29
N ALA A 313 11.84 -10.55 24.25
CA ALA A 313 12.29 -10.41 22.86
C ALA A 313 12.65 -8.95 22.51
N VAL A 314 11.88 -7.98 23.00
CA VAL A 314 12.21 -6.56 22.84
C VAL A 314 13.50 -6.19 23.59
N ALA A 315 13.69 -6.71 24.81
CA ALA A 315 14.91 -6.50 25.60
C ALA A 315 16.15 -7.08 24.89
N ASP A 316 15.98 -8.21 24.18
CA ASP A 316 17.01 -8.83 23.35
C ASP A 316 17.21 -8.15 21.99
N ASN A 317 16.55 -7.01 21.74
CA ASN A 317 16.59 -6.25 20.49
C ASN A 317 16.17 -7.05 19.25
N ILE A 318 15.25 -8.01 19.41
CA ILE A 318 14.64 -8.71 18.28
C ILE A 318 13.67 -7.76 17.58
N ALA A 319 13.86 -7.57 16.28
CA ALA A 319 12.98 -6.74 15.48
C ALA A 319 11.81 -7.57 14.90
N PRO A 320 10.57 -7.03 14.84
CA PRO A 320 9.44 -7.73 14.22
C PRO A 320 9.73 -8.17 12.77
N ALA A 321 10.46 -7.34 12.03
CA ALA A 321 10.97 -7.64 10.70
C ALA A 321 11.75 -8.96 10.62
N GLN A 322 12.63 -9.23 11.59
CA GLN A 322 13.45 -10.44 11.62
C GLN A 322 12.60 -11.69 11.86
N VAL A 323 11.55 -11.57 12.68
CA VAL A 323 10.58 -12.65 12.90
C VAL A 323 9.84 -12.98 11.60
N ILE A 324 9.41 -11.97 10.85
CA ILE A 324 8.76 -12.19 9.54
C ILE A 324 9.74 -12.81 8.53
N ASP A 325 10.98 -12.34 8.47
CA ASP A 325 12.02 -12.91 7.61
C ASP A 325 12.25 -14.40 7.94
N ARG A 326 12.22 -14.77 9.23
CA ARG A 326 12.30 -16.17 9.68
C ARG A 326 11.09 -17.00 9.25
N ILE A 327 9.88 -16.47 9.41
CA ILE A 327 8.63 -17.14 8.99
C ILE A 327 8.64 -17.38 7.48
N LEU A 328 9.04 -16.39 6.68
CA LEU A 328 9.12 -16.52 5.22
C LEU A 328 10.13 -17.58 4.78
N ALA A 329 11.23 -17.76 5.52
CA ALA A 329 12.22 -18.79 5.25
C ALA A 329 11.75 -20.20 5.60
N MET A 330 10.89 -20.34 6.62
CA MET A 330 10.44 -21.64 7.14
C MET A 330 9.14 -22.14 6.52
N VAL A 331 8.22 -21.24 6.14
CA VAL A 331 6.95 -21.61 5.51
C VAL A 331 7.16 -21.75 4.01
N PRO A 332 7.14 -22.96 3.42
CA PRO A 332 7.45 -23.14 2.01
C PRO A 332 6.34 -22.55 1.11
N PRO A 333 6.72 -21.84 0.03
CA PRO A 333 5.77 -21.44 -1.00
C PRO A 333 5.21 -22.67 -1.74
N PRO A 334 4.02 -22.55 -2.35
CA PRO A 334 3.42 -23.66 -3.08
C PRO A 334 4.30 -24.03 -4.28
N THR A 335 4.55 -25.31 -4.46
CA THR A 335 5.21 -25.82 -5.67
C THR A 335 4.15 -26.18 -6.71
N PRO A 336 4.34 -25.81 -7.99
CA PRO A 336 3.44 -26.26 -9.04
C PRO A 336 3.55 -27.78 -9.17
N VAL A 337 2.50 -28.50 -8.78
CA VAL A 337 2.42 -29.94 -8.97
C VAL A 337 2.17 -30.20 -10.46
N TRP A 338 3.23 -30.46 -11.22
CA TRP A 338 3.10 -30.85 -12.62
C TRP A 338 2.53 -32.27 -12.69
N ASN A 339 1.22 -32.41 -12.91
CA ASN A 339 0.56 -33.71 -13.04
C ASN A 339 1.08 -34.47 -14.27
N LYS A 340 2.10 -35.33 -14.08
CA LYS A 340 2.63 -36.22 -15.13
C LYS A 340 1.57 -37.20 -15.68
N GLN A 341 0.54 -37.53 -14.89
CA GLN A 341 -0.51 -38.48 -15.28
C GLN A 341 -1.42 -37.99 -16.43
N GLN A 342 -1.57 -36.67 -16.64
CA GLN A 342 -2.35 -36.16 -17.78
C GLN A 342 -1.64 -36.28 -19.13
N ARG A 343 -0.30 -36.46 -19.14
CA ARG A 343 0.46 -36.76 -20.36
C ARG A 343 0.40 -38.22 -20.75
N GLU A 344 0.34 -39.13 -19.79
CA GLU A 344 0.28 -40.57 -20.11
C GLU A 344 -1.06 -40.96 -20.74
N THR A 345 -2.17 -40.34 -20.33
CA THR A 345 -3.48 -40.52 -20.98
C THR A 345 -3.55 -39.88 -22.37
N SER A 346 -2.97 -38.70 -22.57
CA SER A 346 -2.93 -38.06 -23.90
C SER A 346 -1.91 -38.71 -24.87
N HIS A 347 -0.83 -39.30 -24.37
CA HIS A 347 0.09 -40.10 -25.19
C HIS A 347 -0.41 -41.53 -25.45
N GLN A 348 -1.25 -42.11 -24.58
CA GLN A 348 -1.89 -43.40 -24.86
C GLN A 348 -3.03 -43.29 -25.89
N GLN A 349 -3.81 -42.20 -25.89
CA GLN A 349 -4.85 -41.99 -26.91
C GLN A 349 -4.26 -41.84 -28.33
N HIS A 350 -3.10 -41.20 -28.49
CA HIS A 350 -2.44 -41.10 -29.80
C HIS A 350 -1.76 -42.40 -30.28
N ARG A 351 -1.65 -43.44 -29.45
CA ARG A 351 -1.06 -44.74 -29.86
C ARG A 351 -2.07 -45.76 -30.36
N TYR A 352 -3.37 -45.56 -30.13
CA TYR A 352 -4.40 -46.51 -30.57
C TYR A 352 -5.00 -46.22 -31.96
N ASP A 353 -4.81 -45.03 -32.52
CA ASP A 353 -5.31 -44.68 -33.88
C ASP A 353 -4.34 -45.03 -35.02
N ALA A 354 -3.22 -45.70 -34.73
CA ALA A 354 -2.19 -46.07 -35.72
C ALA A 354 -2.12 -47.59 -36.00
N SER A 355 -3.26 -48.26 -36.07
CA SER A 355 -3.36 -49.64 -36.57
C SER A 355 -4.16 -49.70 -37.88
N TYR A 356 -3.40 -49.54 -38.96
CA TYR A 356 -3.56 -50.02 -40.34
C TYR A 356 -4.88 -50.70 -40.74
N ASP A 357 -5.64 -50.02 -41.59
CA ASP A 357 -6.35 -50.64 -42.72
C ASP A 357 -5.31 -51.22 -43.69
N ASN A 358 -5.50 -52.48 -44.08
CA ASN A 358 -4.77 -53.17 -45.15
C ASN A 358 -5.78 -53.94 -46.00
#